data_AF-A0A8H3ED38-F1
#
_entry.id   AF-A0A8H3ED38-F1
#
_cell.length_a   1.000
_cell.length_b   1.000
_cell.length_c   1.000
_cell.angle_alpha   90.00
_cell.angle_beta   90.00
_cell.angle_gamma   90.00
#
_symmetry.space_group_name_H-M   'P 1'
#
loop_
_entity.id
_entity.type
_entity.pdbx_description
1 polymer ?
#
loop_
_entity_poly.entity_id
_entity_poly.type
_entity_poly.pdbx_seq_one_letter_code
_entity_poly.pdbx_strand_id
1 'polypeptide(L)'
;MAAEITETGSVVSENGDSQEPQSNTILAEVEVESEAPSSNDRMARFKALQARAVCPPPQNHPYLDHILIPDLQKKSAEHNLKEAAAESHRLSTDSSQLTAIARKHATASHNLLKADTEAAGEDFERKRAWDWTIDDSEKWDKRMAKKQRNRDNVYFADHHQEASKVYKRQVRDMQTDADAYKRAKDDAMRRAAESGNLEIVETGDGELVAVDQEGNTFSSAENVNFVEKPDKSAVDRLVNDLKKAEEVRMRKRRERGREQEDGDVTYINDKNKQFNQKLSRFYDKYTTEIRENFERGTAI
;
A
#
# COMPACT_ATOMS: atom_id res chain seq x y z
N MET A 1 22.14 -7.06 -61.07
CA MET A 1 22.58 -5.93 -60.22
C MET A 1 21.95 -6.17 -58.85
N ALA A 2 22.41 -7.07 -57.97
CA ALA A 2 23.76 -7.34 -57.49
C ALA A 2 24.45 -6.09 -56.93
N ALA A 3 24.33 -5.89 -55.61
CA ALA A 3 25.31 -5.23 -54.75
C ALA A 3 25.03 -5.64 -53.29
N GLU A 4 25.72 -6.70 -52.91
CA GLU A 4 26.00 -7.15 -51.55
C GLU A 4 27.22 -6.36 -51.07
N ILE A 5 27.20 -5.76 -49.88
CA ILE A 5 28.43 -5.37 -49.16
C ILE A 5 28.25 -5.75 -47.69
N THR A 6 29.11 -6.66 -47.28
CA THR A 6 29.42 -7.17 -45.95
C THR A 6 30.50 -6.34 -45.25
N GLU A 7 30.81 -6.70 -44.00
CA GLU A 7 31.97 -6.31 -43.16
C GLU A 7 31.77 -5.05 -42.30
N THR A 8 32.16 -4.96 -41.02
CA THR A 8 32.91 -5.81 -40.07
C THR A 8 32.71 -5.21 -38.67
N GLY A 9 32.81 -6.03 -37.61
CA GLY A 9 32.51 -5.63 -36.24
C GLY A 9 33.58 -4.79 -35.53
N SER A 10 33.20 -4.27 -34.36
CA SER A 10 34.11 -3.94 -33.27
C SER A 10 33.39 -4.10 -31.93
N VAL A 11 33.91 -5.02 -31.14
CA VAL A 11 33.60 -5.29 -29.73
C VAL A 11 34.24 -4.20 -28.89
N VAL A 12 33.47 -3.55 -28.01
CA VAL A 12 33.99 -3.00 -26.75
C VAL A 12 32.99 -3.32 -25.65
N SER A 13 33.46 -4.15 -24.72
CA SER A 13 32.88 -4.37 -23.40
C SER A 13 33.04 -3.12 -22.54
N GLU A 14 31.96 -2.66 -21.92
CA GLU A 14 32.05 -1.92 -20.65
C GLU A 14 31.05 -2.52 -19.66
N ASN A 15 31.64 -3.26 -18.72
CA ASN A 15 31.35 -3.39 -17.30
C ASN A 15 29.97 -2.95 -16.80
N GLY A 16 29.34 -3.88 -16.10
CA GLY A 16 28.06 -3.70 -15.43
C GLY A 16 28.05 -2.58 -14.40
N ASP A 17 26.86 -2.03 -14.25
CA ASP A 17 26.46 -1.35 -13.03
C ASP A 17 25.11 -1.94 -12.59
N SER A 18 25.16 -2.69 -11.51
CA SER A 18 24.00 -3.27 -10.83
C SER A 18 23.25 -2.14 -10.13
N GLN A 19 22.21 -1.61 -10.74
CA GLN A 19 21.29 -0.72 -10.02
C GLN A 19 20.23 -1.55 -9.28
N GLU A 20 20.46 -1.73 -7.99
CA GLU A 20 19.49 -2.20 -7.00
C GLU A 20 18.20 -1.35 -7.01
N PRO A 21 17.03 -1.95 -6.70
CA PRO A 21 15.79 -1.21 -6.56
C PRO A 21 15.80 -0.38 -5.26
N GLN A 22 16.08 0.92 -5.39
CA GLN A 22 15.95 1.89 -4.30
C GLN A 22 14.47 1.97 -3.84
N SER A 23 14.18 1.30 -2.73
CA SER A 23 12.94 1.45 -1.97
C SER A 23 12.89 2.84 -1.35
N ASN A 24 11.99 3.70 -1.82
CA ASN A 24 11.72 5.01 -1.22
C ASN A 24 10.95 4.82 0.10
N THR A 25 11.68 4.45 1.14
CA THR A 25 11.27 4.57 2.53
C THR A 25 11.56 6.01 2.94
N ILE A 26 10.52 6.80 3.23
CA ILE A 26 10.69 8.09 3.90
C ILE A 26 11.11 7.78 5.34
N LEU A 27 12.40 7.56 5.52
CA LEU A 27 13.08 7.75 6.80
C LEU A 27 13.09 9.25 7.02
N ALA A 28 12.31 9.70 8.01
CA ALA A 28 12.63 10.97 8.65
C ALA A 28 14.00 10.78 9.30
N GLU A 29 15.05 11.16 8.59
CA GLU A 29 16.31 11.54 9.19
C GLU A 29 15.98 12.68 10.16
N VAL A 30 15.83 12.32 11.43
CA VAL A 30 16.23 13.23 12.48
C VAL A 30 17.73 13.32 12.30
N GLU A 31 18.17 14.34 11.56
CA GLU A 31 19.54 14.84 11.64
C GLU A 31 19.80 15.08 13.12
N VAL A 32 20.42 14.10 13.77
CA VAL A 32 21.23 14.38 14.94
C VAL A 32 22.45 15.08 14.36
N GLU A 33 22.30 16.37 14.07
CA GLU A 33 23.44 17.25 14.01
C GLU A 33 24.22 16.94 15.28
N SER A 34 25.38 16.31 15.13
CA SER A 34 26.37 16.25 16.19
C SER A 34 26.91 17.67 16.33
N GLU A 35 26.08 18.58 16.84
CA GLU A 35 26.48 19.90 17.24
C GLU A 35 27.65 19.68 18.21
N ALA A 36 28.84 20.10 17.77
CA ALA A 36 30.01 20.08 18.63
C ALA A 36 29.60 20.76 19.93
N PRO A 37 29.77 20.10 21.10
CA PRO A 37 29.13 20.52 22.33
C PRO A 37 29.36 22.01 22.52
N SER A 38 28.29 22.78 22.73
CA SER A 38 28.38 24.23 22.77
C SER A 38 29.45 24.64 23.79
N SER A 39 30.04 25.83 23.63
CA SER A 39 31.06 26.35 24.56
C SER A 39 30.62 26.18 26.04
N ASN A 40 29.32 26.36 26.30
CA ASN A 40 28.73 26.19 27.62
C ASN A 40 28.70 24.73 28.08
N ASP A 41 28.46 23.78 27.18
CA ASP A 41 28.42 22.34 27.48
C ASP A 41 29.81 21.74 27.67
N ARG A 42 30.82 22.23 26.92
CA ARG A 42 32.24 21.93 27.19
C ARG A 42 32.71 22.53 28.50
N MET A 43 32.32 23.77 28.82
CA MET A 43 32.59 24.37 30.13
C MET A 43 31.86 23.63 31.25
N ALA A 44 30.64 23.16 31.04
CA ALA A 44 29.90 22.37 32.04
C ALA A 44 30.58 21.02 32.28
N ARG A 45 31.03 20.33 31.23
CA ARG A 45 31.81 19.09 31.35
C ARG A 45 33.17 19.32 31.99
N PHE A 46 33.88 20.38 31.62
CA PHE A 46 35.16 20.73 32.22
C PHE A 46 35.00 21.10 33.70
N LYS A 47 33.97 21.89 34.04
CA LYS A 47 33.63 22.24 35.42
C LYS A 47 33.16 21.03 36.23
N ALA A 48 32.46 20.08 35.63
CA ALA A 48 32.08 18.80 36.25
C ALA A 48 33.30 17.89 36.47
N LEU A 49 34.25 17.83 35.54
CA LEU A 49 35.51 17.09 35.68
C LEU A 49 36.42 17.74 36.72
N GLN A 50 36.50 19.07 36.75
CA GLN A 50 37.27 19.83 37.74
C GLN A 50 36.65 19.71 39.14
N ALA A 51 35.31 19.70 39.25
CA ALA A 51 34.60 19.41 40.50
C ALA A 51 34.84 17.98 40.99
N ARG A 52 35.00 17.01 40.08
CA ARG A 52 35.31 15.61 40.43
C ARG A 52 36.77 15.41 40.85
N ALA A 53 37.69 16.23 40.33
CA ALA A 53 39.13 16.17 40.64
C ALA A 53 39.51 16.90 41.95
N VAL A 54 38.66 17.79 42.48
CA VAL A 54 38.95 18.60 43.69
C VAL A 54 38.16 18.14 44.92
N CYS A 55 37.21 17.22 44.79
CA CYS A 55 36.49 16.70 45.95
C CYS A 55 37.36 15.73 46.76
N PRO A 56 37.63 15.99 48.06
CA PRO A 56 38.10 14.93 48.96
C PRO A 56 37.05 13.80 48.98
N PRO A 57 37.45 12.54 49.26
CA PRO A 57 36.50 11.43 49.39
C PRO A 57 35.38 11.86 50.34
N PRO A 58 34.11 11.56 50.02
CA PRO A 58 33.00 12.05 50.83
C PRO A 58 33.24 11.58 52.27
N GLN A 59 33.51 12.53 53.16
CA GLN A 59 33.34 12.25 54.58
C GLN A 59 31.85 12.00 54.72
N ASN A 60 31.48 10.74 55.01
CA ASN A 60 30.11 10.37 55.32
C ASN A 60 29.66 11.27 56.47
N HIS A 61 28.95 12.35 56.13
CA HIS A 61 28.22 13.17 57.07
C HIS A 61 26.81 12.59 57.11
N PRO A 62 26.51 11.65 58.03
CA PRO A 62 25.21 10.96 58.08
C PRO A 62 24.03 11.93 58.29
N TYR A 63 24.31 13.21 58.58
CA TYR A 63 23.32 14.25 58.82
C TYR A 63 22.96 15.11 57.58
N LEU A 64 23.56 14.92 56.40
CA LEU A 64 23.10 15.64 55.18
C LEU A 64 22.43 14.69 54.18
N ASP A 65 22.83 13.43 54.19
CA ASP A 65 22.22 12.34 53.42
C ASP A 65 20.74 12.16 53.75
N HIS A 66 20.35 12.26 55.02
CA HIS A 66 18.94 12.08 55.40
C HIS A 66 18.00 13.21 54.94
N ILE A 67 18.51 14.37 54.50
CA ILE A 67 17.70 15.50 54.00
C ILE A 67 17.65 15.50 52.48
N LEU A 68 18.78 15.24 51.82
CA LEU A 68 18.91 15.29 50.36
C LEU A 68 18.43 14.01 49.66
N ILE A 69 18.62 12.84 50.29
CA ILE A 69 18.17 11.56 49.73
C ILE A 69 16.63 11.53 49.60
N PRO A 70 15.84 11.98 50.58
CA PRO A 70 14.38 12.07 50.42
C PRO A 70 13.94 12.98 49.28
N ASP A 71 14.60 14.11 49.06
CA ASP A 71 14.21 15.05 48.00
C ASP A 71 14.61 14.56 46.60
N LEU A 72 15.73 13.85 46.48
CA LEU A 72 16.10 13.12 45.26
C LEU A 72 15.15 11.95 44.99
N GLN A 73 14.74 11.23 46.04
CA GLN A 73 13.75 10.15 45.96
C GLN A 73 12.37 10.68 45.57
N LYS A 74 11.97 11.88 46.04
CA LYS A 74 10.73 12.54 45.59
C LYS A 74 10.81 12.93 44.11
N LYS A 75 11.91 13.55 43.67
CA LYS A 75 12.10 13.95 42.26
C LYS A 75 12.17 12.74 41.32
N SER A 76 12.81 11.65 41.73
CA SER A 76 12.82 10.42 40.94
C SER A 76 11.44 9.76 40.91
N ALA A 77 10.72 9.76 42.03
CA ALA A 77 9.34 9.28 42.06
C ALA A 77 8.41 10.11 41.14
N GLU A 78 8.55 11.44 41.14
CA GLU A 78 7.82 12.33 40.24
C GLU A 78 8.18 12.09 38.77
N HIS A 79 9.46 11.90 38.46
CA HIS A 79 9.92 11.58 37.11
C HIS A 79 9.36 10.24 36.63
N ASN A 80 9.47 9.19 37.46
CA ASN A 80 8.94 7.86 37.17
C ASN A 80 7.42 7.89 36.99
N LEU A 81 6.69 8.66 37.81
CA LEU A 81 5.24 8.83 37.67
C LEU A 81 4.91 9.51 36.33
N LYS A 82 5.64 10.57 35.97
CA LYS A 82 5.45 11.27 34.70
C LYS A 82 5.77 10.38 33.50
N GLU A 83 6.82 9.57 33.58
CA GLU A 83 7.20 8.63 32.53
C GLU A 83 6.19 7.49 32.40
N ALA A 84 5.73 6.90 33.52
CA ALA A 84 4.67 5.90 33.51
C ALA A 84 3.34 6.45 32.97
N ALA A 85 3.00 7.70 33.28
CA ALA A 85 1.84 8.37 32.70
C ALA A 85 2.02 8.60 31.18
N ALA A 86 3.22 9.01 30.73
CA ALA A 86 3.53 9.17 29.31
C ALA A 86 3.51 7.82 28.56
N GLU A 87 4.03 6.74 29.15
CA GLU A 87 3.92 5.38 28.60
C GLU A 87 2.47 4.92 28.53
N SER A 88 1.67 5.16 29.57
CA SER A 88 0.23 4.88 29.56
C SER A 88 -0.48 5.64 28.44
N HIS A 89 -0.15 6.91 28.22
CA HIS A 89 -0.67 7.68 27.10
C HIS A 89 -0.22 7.13 25.73
N ARG A 90 1.06 6.76 25.56
CA ARG A 90 1.58 6.14 24.32
C ARG A 90 0.93 4.78 24.03
N LEU A 91 0.66 3.99 25.06
CA LEU A 91 -0.05 2.71 24.95
C LEU A 91 -1.55 2.92 24.68
N SER A 92 -2.13 3.99 25.22
CA SER A 92 -3.53 4.37 24.98
C SER A 92 -3.75 4.97 23.59
N THR A 93 -2.73 5.53 22.95
CA THR A 93 -2.86 6.04 21.58
C THR A 93 -2.95 4.89 20.60
N ASP A 94 -4.11 4.77 19.97
CA ASP A 94 -4.35 3.79 18.92
C ASP A 94 -3.56 4.18 17.65
N SER A 95 -2.59 3.35 17.27
CA SER A 95 -1.71 3.59 16.10
C SER A 95 -2.50 3.80 14.80
N SER A 96 -3.69 3.19 14.69
CA SER A 96 -4.58 3.35 13.54
C SER A 96 -5.06 4.80 13.35
N GLN A 97 -5.21 5.56 14.45
CA GLN A 97 -5.71 6.92 14.45
C GLN A 97 -4.64 7.95 14.05
N LEU A 98 -3.35 7.62 14.18
CA LEU A 98 -2.24 8.49 13.82
C LEU A 98 -2.32 8.91 12.35
N THR A 99 -2.69 7.99 11.46
CA THR A 99 -2.84 8.28 10.03
C THR A 99 -3.96 9.29 9.75
N ALA A 100 -5.08 9.20 10.48
CA ALA A 100 -6.19 10.12 10.36
C ALA A 100 -5.83 11.51 10.91
N ILE A 101 -5.13 11.57 12.04
CA ILE A 101 -4.63 12.82 12.64
C ILE A 101 -3.63 13.49 11.69
N ALA A 102 -2.68 12.73 11.12
CA ALA A 102 -1.71 13.25 10.16
C ALA A 102 -2.39 13.82 8.91
N ARG A 103 -3.41 13.14 8.37
CA ARG A 103 -4.22 13.67 7.25
C ARG A 103 -4.93 14.98 7.62
N LYS A 104 -5.56 15.03 8.79
CA LYS A 104 -6.22 16.25 9.29
C LYS A 104 -5.23 17.39 9.49
N HIS A 105 -4.06 17.10 10.04
CA HIS A 105 -2.98 18.07 10.22
C HIS A 105 -2.49 18.60 8.87
N ALA A 106 -2.25 17.74 7.88
CA ALA A 106 -1.87 18.15 6.53
C ALA A 106 -2.95 19.00 5.83
N THR A 107 -4.24 18.67 6.01
CA THR A 107 -5.32 19.52 5.49
C THR A 107 -5.40 20.86 6.20
N ALA A 108 -5.18 20.90 7.52
CA ALA A 108 -5.20 22.12 8.29
C ALA A 108 -4.03 23.03 7.93
N SER A 109 -2.81 22.50 7.82
CA SER A 109 -1.63 23.26 7.41
C SER A 109 -1.77 23.79 5.97
N HIS A 110 -2.32 22.99 5.06
CA HIS A 110 -2.62 23.44 3.69
C HIS A 110 -3.64 24.59 3.66
N ASN A 111 -4.71 24.48 4.44
CA ASN A 111 -5.73 25.53 4.53
C ASN A 111 -5.19 26.82 5.16
N LEU A 112 -4.36 26.72 6.21
CA LEU A 112 -3.69 27.87 6.80
C LEU A 112 -2.76 28.55 5.81
N LEU A 113 -1.92 27.78 5.11
CA LEU A 113 -1.01 28.33 4.10
C LEU A 113 -1.77 29.05 2.99
N LYS A 114 -2.90 28.48 2.53
CA LYS A 114 -3.79 29.13 1.57
C LYS A 114 -4.32 30.46 2.11
N ALA A 115 -4.85 30.49 3.33
CA ALA A 115 -5.38 31.71 3.95
C ALA A 115 -4.30 32.79 4.12
N ASP A 116 -3.10 32.42 4.54
CA ASP A 116 -1.97 33.35 4.70
C ASP A 116 -1.54 33.93 3.35
N THR A 117 -1.49 33.13 2.28
CA THR A 117 -1.16 33.61 0.93
C THR A 117 -2.24 34.54 0.35
N GLU A 118 -3.51 34.22 0.56
CA GLU A 118 -4.63 35.07 0.13
C GLU A 118 -4.66 36.39 0.91
N ALA A 119 -4.35 36.36 2.21
CA ALA A 119 -4.24 37.57 3.04
C ALA A 119 -3.06 38.47 2.61
N ALA A 120 -1.98 37.88 2.10
CA ALA A 120 -0.87 38.61 1.48
C ALA A 120 -1.19 39.18 0.09
N GLY A 121 -2.34 38.80 -0.50
CA GLY A 121 -2.77 39.21 -1.85
C GLY A 121 -2.12 38.41 -2.99
N GLU A 122 -1.47 37.29 -2.68
CA GLU A 122 -0.91 36.36 -3.67
C GLU A 122 -1.96 35.30 -4.09
N ASP A 123 -1.87 34.81 -5.32
CA ASP A 123 -2.69 33.68 -5.79
C ASP A 123 -2.01 32.35 -5.42
N PHE A 124 -2.63 31.62 -4.48
CA PHE A 124 -2.14 30.36 -3.95
C PHE A 124 -1.93 29.28 -5.02
N GLU A 125 -2.89 29.12 -5.93
CA GLU A 125 -2.82 28.08 -6.96
C GLU A 125 -1.74 28.39 -7.99
N ARG A 126 -1.53 29.68 -8.27
CA ARG A 126 -0.38 30.12 -9.08
C ARG A 126 0.92 29.73 -8.42
N LYS A 127 1.16 30.12 -7.16
CA LYS A 127 2.42 29.81 -6.43
C LYS A 127 2.70 28.32 -6.40
N ARG A 128 1.68 27.51 -6.12
CA ARG A 128 1.77 26.04 -6.19
C ARG A 128 2.12 25.52 -7.59
N ALA A 129 1.57 26.11 -8.64
CA ALA A 129 1.84 25.68 -10.01
C ALA A 129 3.33 25.86 -10.40
N TRP A 130 4.05 26.79 -9.77
CA TRP A 130 5.50 26.94 -9.95
C TRP A 130 6.29 25.75 -9.40
N ASP A 131 5.83 25.16 -8.30
CA ASP A 131 6.47 24.01 -7.66
C ASP A 131 6.16 22.68 -8.36
N TRP A 132 5.37 22.69 -9.45
CA TRP A 132 5.01 21.47 -10.15
C TRP A 132 6.19 20.95 -10.98
N THR A 133 6.77 19.83 -10.55
CA THR A 133 7.83 19.14 -11.26
C THR A 133 7.31 18.34 -12.47
N ILE A 134 8.17 18.11 -13.46
CA ILE A 134 7.85 17.30 -14.64
C ILE A 134 7.40 15.89 -14.23
N ASP A 135 8.11 15.27 -13.27
CA ASP A 135 7.79 13.94 -12.76
C ASP A 135 6.40 13.86 -12.12
N ASP A 136 6.01 14.90 -11.39
CA ASP A 136 4.69 14.96 -10.76
C ASP A 136 3.58 15.14 -11.79
N SER A 137 3.83 15.91 -12.86
CA SER A 137 2.91 16.02 -13.99
C SER A 137 2.74 14.68 -14.69
N GLU A 138 3.84 13.96 -14.97
CA GLU A 138 3.76 12.63 -15.59
C GLU A 138 3.02 11.62 -14.71
N LYS A 139 3.27 11.61 -13.40
CA LYS A 139 2.55 10.74 -12.45
C LYS A 139 1.06 11.08 -12.42
N TRP A 140 0.72 12.36 -12.47
CA TRP A 140 -0.67 12.83 -12.56
C TRP A 140 -1.33 12.34 -13.85
N ASP A 141 -0.69 12.52 -15.00
CA ASP A 141 -1.20 12.07 -16.30
C ASP A 141 -1.35 10.55 -16.37
N LYS A 142 -0.36 9.80 -15.86
CA LYS A 142 -0.44 8.33 -15.73
C LYS A 142 -1.64 7.92 -14.87
N ARG A 143 -1.92 8.64 -13.78
CA ARG A 143 -3.07 8.40 -12.90
C ARG A 143 -4.39 8.71 -13.59
N MET A 144 -4.48 9.86 -14.28
CA MET A 144 -5.68 10.27 -15.01
C MET A 144 -5.98 9.35 -16.20
N ALA A 145 -4.96 8.97 -16.97
CA ALA A 145 -5.08 7.99 -18.06
C ALA A 145 -5.50 6.61 -17.55
N LYS A 146 -4.98 6.16 -16.39
CA LYS A 146 -5.46 4.93 -15.75
C LYS A 146 -6.93 5.03 -15.32
N LYS A 147 -7.35 6.17 -14.76
CA LYS A 147 -8.74 6.42 -14.38
C LYS A 147 -9.67 6.42 -15.60
N GLN A 148 -9.25 7.06 -16.68
CA GLN A 148 -10.00 7.09 -17.94
C GLN A 148 -10.15 5.69 -18.53
N ARG A 149 -9.05 4.93 -18.65
CA ARG A 149 -9.09 3.52 -19.08
C ARG A 149 -10.05 2.68 -18.22
N ASN A 150 -10.06 2.89 -16.91
CA ASN A 150 -10.98 2.17 -16.03
C ASN A 150 -12.45 2.55 -16.26
N ARG A 151 -12.75 3.81 -16.62
CA ARG A 151 -14.11 4.25 -16.97
C ARG A 151 -14.58 3.62 -18.28
N ASP A 152 -13.73 3.64 -19.29
CA ASP A 152 -14.05 3.09 -20.61
C ASP A 152 -14.22 1.56 -20.54
N ASN A 153 -13.46 0.91 -19.67
CA ASN A 153 -13.50 -0.53 -19.46
C ASN A 153 -14.70 -1.03 -18.60
N VAL A 154 -15.67 -0.17 -18.28
CA VAL A 154 -16.90 -0.57 -17.56
C VAL A 154 -17.91 -1.26 -18.49
N TYR A 155 -17.93 -0.91 -19.77
CA TYR A 155 -18.88 -1.48 -20.73
C TYR A 155 -18.52 -2.93 -21.07
N PHE A 156 -19.55 -3.76 -21.26
CA PHE A 156 -19.39 -5.14 -21.72
C PHE A 156 -19.07 -5.15 -23.22
N ALA A 157 -17.86 -5.57 -23.58
CA ALA A 157 -17.47 -5.76 -24.98
C ALA A 157 -17.42 -7.24 -25.38
N ASP A 158 -16.62 -8.04 -24.66
CA ASP A 158 -16.40 -9.46 -24.96
C ASP A 158 -16.24 -10.30 -23.67
N HIS A 159 -16.61 -11.57 -23.76
CA HIS A 159 -16.50 -12.55 -22.67
C HIS A 159 -15.05 -12.79 -22.25
N HIS A 160 -14.08 -12.82 -23.18
CA HIS A 160 -12.69 -13.03 -22.82
C HIS A 160 -12.13 -11.85 -22.00
N GLN A 161 -12.46 -10.63 -22.40
CA GLN A 161 -12.06 -9.43 -21.67
C GLN A 161 -12.68 -9.37 -20.27
N GLU A 162 -13.98 -9.69 -20.14
CA GLU A 162 -14.63 -9.78 -18.83
C GLU A 162 -14.01 -10.86 -17.94
N ALA A 163 -13.71 -12.04 -18.49
CA ALA A 163 -13.03 -13.10 -17.76
C ALA A 163 -11.65 -12.63 -17.26
N SER A 164 -10.87 -11.95 -18.11
CA SER A 164 -9.58 -11.36 -17.73
C SER A 164 -9.72 -10.33 -16.60
N LYS A 165 -10.74 -9.46 -16.64
CA LYS A 165 -11.01 -8.48 -15.55
C LYS A 165 -11.34 -9.17 -14.23
N VAL A 166 -12.18 -10.20 -14.29
CA VAL A 166 -12.56 -10.99 -13.11
C VAL A 166 -11.34 -11.70 -12.52
N TYR A 167 -10.55 -12.35 -13.37
CA TYR A 167 -9.32 -13.02 -12.97
C TYR A 167 -8.32 -12.06 -12.33
N LYS A 168 -8.01 -10.92 -12.97
CA LYS A 168 -7.09 -9.91 -12.42
C LYS A 168 -7.53 -9.40 -11.05
N ARG A 169 -8.85 -9.21 -10.86
CA ARG A 169 -9.40 -8.83 -9.56
C ARG A 169 -9.20 -9.94 -8.52
N GLN A 170 -9.50 -11.19 -8.88
CA GLN A 170 -9.30 -12.34 -7.99
C GLN A 170 -7.83 -12.51 -7.60
N VAL A 171 -6.90 -12.39 -8.54
CA VAL A 171 -5.46 -12.43 -8.27
C VAL A 171 -5.03 -11.29 -7.33
N ARG A 172 -5.55 -10.09 -7.53
CA ARG A 172 -5.23 -8.94 -6.65
C ARG A 172 -5.76 -9.14 -5.23
N ASP A 173 -6.93 -9.74 -5.11
CA ASP A 173 -7.59 -9.95 -3.81
C ASP A 173 -7.12 -11.26 -3.12
N MET A 174 -6.33 -12.08 -3.81
CA MET A 174 -5.76 -13.33 -3.28
C MET A 174 -4.66 -13.02 -2.25
N GLN A 175 -4.75 -13.65 -1.09
CA GLN A 175 -3.73 -13.56 -0.05
C GLN A 175 -2.71 -14.69 -0.24
N THR A 176 -1.45 -14.34 -0.51
CA THR A 176 -0.35 -15.29 -0.64
C THR A 176 0.47 -15.34 0.65
N ASP A 177 0.64 -16.53 1.22
CA ASP A 177 1.50 -16.76 2.39
C ASP A 177 2.91 -17.14 1.92
N ALA A 178 3.82 -16.16 1.96
CA ALA A 178 5.20 -16.32 1.49
C ALA A 178 6.01 -17.29 2.37
N ASP A 179 5.73 -17.34 3.67
CA ASP A 179 6.48 -18.19 4.61
C ASP A 179 6.05 -19.64 4.51
N ALA A 180 4.74 -19.89 4.36
CA ALA A 180 4.23 -21.23 4.07
C ALA A 180 4.79 -21.76 2.74
N TYR A 181 4.91 -20.90 1.72
CA TYR A 181 5.51 -21.27 0.45
C TYR A 181 6.99 -21.65 0.59
N LYS A 182 7.79 -20.85 1.30
CA LYS A 182 9.21 -21.17 1.56
C LYS A 182 9.38 -22.51 2.25
N ARG A 183 8.61 -22.77 3.33
CA ARG A 183 8.65 -24.06 4.04
C ARG A 183 8.28 -25.23 3.14
N ALA A 184 7.23 -25.08 2.33
CA ALA A 184 6.82 -26.11 1.39
C ALA A 184 7.88 -26.35 0.30
N LYS A 185 8.55 -25.30 -0.17
CA LYS A 185 9.67 -25.37 -1.11
C LYS A 185 10.86 -26.13 -0.51
N ASP A 186 11.24 -25.80 0.72
CA ASP A 186 12.35 -26.46 1.44
C ASP A 186 12.04 -27.94 1.71
N ASP A 187 10.81 -28.26 2.11
CA ASP A 187 10.38 -29.64 2.33
C ASP A 187 10.32 -30.46 1.03
N ALA A 188 9.85 -29.85 -0.07
CA ALA A 188 9.87 -30.49 -1.38
C ALA A 188 11.31 -30.77 -1.83
N MET A 189 12.22 -29.82 -1.62
CA MET A 189 13.65 -29.95 -1.89
C MET A 189 14.29 -31.06 -1.07
N ARG A 190 13.98 -31.13 0.23
CA ARG A 190 14.49 -32.18 1.13
C ARG A 190 13.99 -33.57 0.71
N ARG A 191 12.69 -33.71 0.39
CA ARG A 191 12.13 -34.99 -0.09
C ARG A 191 12.74 -35.44 -1.41
N ALA A 192 13.02 -34.51 -2.33
CA ALA A 192 13.66 -34.82 -3.62
C ALA A 192 15.12 -35.28 -3.45
N ALA A 193 15.82 -34.75 -2.45
CA ALA A 193 17.17 -35.20 -2.08
C ALA A 193 17.14 -36.57 -1.39
N GLU A 194 16.18 -36.81 -0.48
CA GLU A 194 16.00 -38.10 0.21
C GLU A 194 15.59 -39.23 -0.75
N SER A 195 14.82 -38.93 -1.80
CA SER A 195 14.46 -39.92 -2.83
C SER A 195 15.62 -40.26 -3.77
N GLY A 196 16.79 -39.62 -3.62
CA GLY A 196 18.01 -39.92 -4.37
C GLY A 196 17.99 -39.46 -5.82
N ASN A 197 16.99 -38.67 -6.22
CA ASN A 197 16.85 -38.20 -7.60
C ASN A 197 17.52 -36.84 -7.86
N LEU A 198 17.79 -36.02 -6.84
CA LEU A 198 18.36 -34.68 -7.03
C LEU A 198 19.48 -34.36 -6.04
N GLU A 199 20.52 -33.68 -6.51
CA GLU A 199 21.60 -33.13 -5.69
C GLU A 199 21.24 -31.69 -5.29
N ILE A 200 21.41 -31.36 -4.01
CA ILE A 200 21.19 -30.01 -3.49
C ILE A 200 22.46 -29.21 -3.76
N VAL A 201 22.39 -28.28 -4.72
CA VAL A 201 23.48 -27.36 -5.02
C VAL A 201 23.15 -26.01 -4.41
N GLU A 202 24.06 -25.45 -3.63
CA GLU A 202 23.98 -24.07 -3.17
C GLU A 202 24.35 -23.13 -4.32
N THR A 203 23.39 -22.32 -4.77
CA THR A 203 23.66 -21.28 -5.76
C THR A 203 24.44 -20.15 -5.09
N GLY A 204 25.23 -19.37 -5.84
CA GLY A 204 26.09 -18.30 -5.31
C GLY A 204 25.39 -17.23 -4.46
N ASP A 205 24.06 -17.16 -4.51
CA ASP A 205 23.20 -16.28 -3.71
C ASP A 205 22.72 -16.92 -2.38
N GLY A 206 23.19 -18.13 -2.04
CA GLY A 206 22.81 -18.86 -0.82
C GLY A 206 21.44 -19.55 -0.89
N GLU A 207 20.80 -19.57 -2.06
CA GLU A 207 19.56 -20.31 -2.28
C GLU A 207 19.88 -21.78 -2.62
N LEU A 208 19.33 -22.70 -1.82
CA LEU A 208 19.40 -24.13 -2.12
C LEU A 208 18.52 -24.40 -3.35
N VAL A 209 19.07 -25.04 -4.37
CA VAL A 209 18.33 -25.45 -5.58
C VAL A 209 18.55 -26.95 -5.78
N ALA A 210 17.44 -27.69 -5.93
CA ALA A 210 17.51 -29.09 -6.31
C ALA A 210 17.73 -29.19 -7.82
N VAL A 211 18.86 -29.76 -8.21
CA VAL A 211 19.26 -29.96 -9.61
C VAL A 211 19.42 -31.47 -9.85
N ASP A 212 18.81 -31.97 -10.92
CA ASP A 212 18.97 -33.36 -11.38
C ASP A 212 20.37 -33.59 -11.97
N GLN A 213 20.78 -34.85 -12.17
CA GLN A 213 22.02 -35.25 -12.85
C GLN A 213 22.18 -34.62 -14.25
N GLU A 214 21.08 -34.21 -14.87
CA GLU A 214 21.02 -33.56 -16.19
C GLU A 214 21.02 -32.01 -16.12
N GLY A 215 21.09 -31.42 -14.92
CA GLY A 215 21.08 -29.96 -14.75
C GLY A 215 19.68 -29.33 -14.72
N ASN A 216 18.61 -30.12 -14.78
CA ASN A 216 17.24 -29.64 -14.75
C ASN A 216 16.81 -29.28 -13.32
N THR A 217 16.25 -28.08 -13.14
CA THR A 217 15.71 -27.64 -11.85
C THR A 217 14.33 -28.24 -11.59
N PHE A 218 14.01 -28.48 -10.32
CA PHE A 218 12.71 -29.04 -9.87
C PHE A 218 11.46 -28.23 -10.31
N SER A 219 11.62 -27.02 -10.86
CA SER A 219 10.53 -26.19 -11.39
C SER A 219 10.22 -26.39 -12.88
N SER A 220 10.95 -27.26 -13.59
CA SER A 220 10.70 -27.49 -15.02
C SER A 220 9.36 -28.21 -15.26
N ALA A 221 8.69 -27.88 -16.37
CA ALA A 221 7.32 -28.32 -16.67
C ALA A 221 7.11 -29.84 -16.74
N GLU A 222 8.20 -30.62 -16.85
CA GLU A 222 8.17 -32.07 -16.95
C GLU A 222 8.27 -32.78 -15.58
N ASN A 223 8.70 -32.09 -14.52
CA ASN A 223 8.93 -32.67 -13.18
C ASN A 223 7.80 -32.38 -12.18
N VAL A 224 6.64 -31.89 -12.63
CA VAL A 224 5.48 -31.62 -11.77
C VAL A 224 4.66 -32.90 -11.54
N ASN A 225 4.75 -33.46 -10.33
CA ASN A 225 3.81 -34.49 -9.90
C ASN A 225 2.40 -33.87 -9.75
N PHE A 226 1.48 -34.20 -10.67
CA PHE A 226 0.10 -33.68 -10.67
C PHE A 226 -0.66 -34.11 -9.40
N VAL A 227 -0.36 -35.28 -8.85
CA VAL A 227 -1.19 -35.96 -7.84
C VAL A 227 -0.85 -35.51 -6.41
N GLU A 228 -0.84 -34.20 -6.14
CA GLU A 228 -0.75 -33.68 -4.77
C GLU A 228 -2.15 -33.37 -4.22
N LYS A 229 -2.47 -33.90 -3.04
CA LYS A 229 -3.72 -33.59 -2.34
C LYS A 229 -3.52 -32.27 -1.58
N PRO A 230 -4.21 -31.18 -1.95
CA PRO A 230 -4.08 -29.92 -1.24
C PRO A 230 -4.58 -30.06 0.20
N ASP A 231 -4.06 -29.22 1.08
CA ASP A 231 -4.54 -29.15 2.45
C ASP A 231 -6.02 -28.73 2.50
N LYS A 232 -6.78 -29.32 3.43
CA LYS A 232 -8.22 -29.06 3.58
C LYS A 232 -8.48 -27.59 3.90
N SER A 233 -7.60 -26.95 4.68
CA SER A 233 -7.75 -25.52 5.00
C SER A 233 -7.64 -24.63 3.77
N ALA A 234 -6.80 -25.00 2.79
CA ALA A 234 -6.66 -24.28 1.53
C ALA A 234 -7.91 -24.44 0.66
N VAL A 235 -8.49 -25.64 0.63
CA VAL A 235 -9.77 -25.89 -0.06
C VAL A 235 -10.90 -25.06 0.56
N ASP A 236 -10.99 -25.02 1.89
CA ASP A 236 -12.02 -24.24 2.58
C ASP A 236 -11.89 -22.73 2.30
N ARG A 237 -10.66 -22.20 2.25
CA ARG A 237 -10.41 -20.80 1.83
C ARG A 237 -10.93 -20.53 0.43
N LEU A 238 -10.61 -21.38 -0.53
CA LEU A 238 -11.09 -21.27 -1.91
C LEU A 238 -12.62 -21.29 -1.99
N VAL A 239 -13.26 -22.23 -1.28
CA VAL A 239 -14.73 -22.34 -1.26
C VAL A 239 -15.36 -21.09 -0.66
N ASN A 240 -14.79 -20.54 0.41
CA ASN A 240 -15.27 -19.31 1.03
C ASN A 240 -15.15 -18.11 0.07
N ASP A 241 -14.05 -18.00 -0.68
CA ASP A 241 -13.87 -16.95 -1.66
C ASP A 241 -14.87 -17.04 -2.82
N LEU A 242 -15.17 -18.27 -3.29
CA LEU A 242 -16.20 -18.49 -4.30
C LEU A 242 -17.60 -18.09 -3.81
N LYS A 243 -17.96 -18.49 -2.59
CA LYS A 243 -19.26 -18.11 -1.97
C LYS A 243 -19.37 -16.60 -1.79
N LYS A 244 -18.31 -15.94 -1.31
CA LYS A 244 -18.26 -14.49 -1.16
C LYS A 244 -18.41 -13.77 -2.49
N ALA A 245 -17.76 -14.27 -3.55
CA ALA A 245 -17.90 -13.71 -4.89
C ALA A 245 -19.34 -13.83 -5.43
N GLU A 246 -20.00 -14.96 -5.18
CA GLU A 246 -21.40 -15.17 -5.53
C GLU A 246 -22.33 -14.24 -4.75
N GLU A 247 -22.15 -14.12 -3.44
CA GLU A 247 -22.95 -13.25 -2.58
C GLU A 247 -22.87 -11.79 -3.05
N VAL A 248 -21.66 -11.29 -3.34
CA VAL A 248 -21.46 -9.94 -3.85
C VAL A 248 -22.17 -9.74 -5.20
N ARG A 249 -22.13 -10.74 -6.09
CA ARG A 249 -22.84 -10.69 -7.38
C ARG A 249 -24.35 -10.64 -7.16
N MET A 250 -24.89 -11.48 -6.29
CA MET A 250 -26.32 -11.52 -6.00
C MET A 250 -26.81 -10.24 -5.32
N ARG A 251 -26.03 -9.70 -4.37
CA ARG A 251 -26.31 -8.41 -3.72
C ARG A 251 -26.39 -7.28 -4.74
N LYS A 252 -25.39 -7.14 -5.62
CA LYS A 252 -25.39 -6.11 -6.69
C LYS A 252 -26.51 -6.29 -7.71
N ARG A 253 -26.98 -7.52 -7.93
CA ARG A 253 -28.15 -7.79 -8.78
C ARG A 253 -29.44 -7.34 -8.10
N ARG A 254 -29.58 -7.62 -6.80
CA ARG A 254 -30.74 -7.24 -6.00
C ARG A 254 -30.86 -5.72 -5.84
N GLU A 255 -29.75 -5.04 -5.61
CA GLU A 255 -29.68 -3.58 -5.50
C GLU A 255 -30.17 -2.89 -6.79
N ARG A 256 -29.72 -3.37 -7.96
CA ARG A 256 -30.20 -2.87 -9.26
C ARG A 256 -31.68 -3.16 -9.55
N GLY A 257 -32.29 -4.12 -8.85
CA GLY A 257 -33.72 -4.44 -8.99
C GLY A 257 -34.62 -3.71 -7.99
N ARG A 258 -34.04 -3.01 -7.01
CA ARG A 258 -34.74 -2.24 -5.98
C ARG A 258 -34.62 -0.74 -6.25
N GLU A 259 -34.92 -0.33 -7.47
CA GLU A 259 -35.00 1.09 -7.78
C GLU A 259 -36.20 1.70 -7.04
N GLN A 260 -35.96 2.85 -6.42
CA GLN A 260 -36.94 3.62 -5.66
C GLN A 260 -38.08 4.03 -6.61
N GLU A 261 -39.30 3.64 -6.28
CA GLU A 261 -40.49 3.82 -7.12
C GLU A 261 -41.03 5.25 -6.99
N ASP A 262 -40.16 6.24 -7.22
CA ASP A 262 -40.51 7.66 -7.11
C ASP A 262 -41.08 8.24 -8.43
N GLY A 263 -41.35 7.38 -9.42
CA GLY A 263 -41.90 7.76 -10.72
C GLY A 263 -43.25 7.12 -11.02
N ASP A 264 -43.94 7.63 -12.06
CA ASP A 264 -45.24 7.15 -12.48
C ASP A 264 -45.21 5.65 -12.84
N VAL A 265 -46.16 4.90 -12.28
CA VAL A 265 -46.27 3.45 -12.47
C VAL A 265 -46.87 3.17 -13.85
N THR A 266 -46.01 2.89 -14.84
CA THR A 266 -46.41 2.57 -16.22
C THR A 266 -46.71 1.09 -16.48
N TYR A 267 -46.73 0.25 -15.44
CA TYR A 267 -46.80 -1.21 -15.57
C TYR A 267 -47.83 -1.84 -14.61
N ILE A 268 -48.43 -2.96 -15.04
CA ILE A 268 -49.40 -3.74 -14.24
C ILE A 268 -48.74 -4.99 -13.61
N ASN A 269 -47.71 -5.56 -14.26
CA ASN A 269 -47.02 -6.77 -13.77
C ASN A 269 -45.49 -6.63 -13.91
N ASP A 270 -44.73 -7.48 -13.22
CA ASP A 270 -43.25 -7.43 -13.22
C ASP A 270 -42.63 -7.67 -14.61
N LYS A 271 -43.25 -8.52 -15.44
CA LYS A 271 -42.78 -8.78 -16.80
C LYS A 271 -42.98 -7.56 -17.70
N ASN A 272 -44.09 -6.85 -17.51
CA ASN A 272 -44.43 -5.60 -18.18
C ASN A 272 -43.47 -4.50 -17.72
N LYS A 273 -43.14 -4.44 -16.42
CA LYS A 273 -42.09 -3.54 -15.91
C LYS A 273 -40.76 -3.76 -16.63
N GLN A 274 -40.30 -5.01 -16.71
CA GLN A 274 -39.03 -5.34 -17.38
C GLN A 274 -39.08 -5.04 -18.89
N PHE A 275 -40.24 -5.23 -19.52
CA PHE A 275 -40.45 -4.89 -20.92
C PHE A 275 -40.44 -3.38 -21.15
N ASN A 276 -41.15 -2.59 -20.34
CA ASN A 276 -41.13 -1.13 -20.40
C ASN A 276 -39.73 -0.57 -20.11
N GLN A 277 -39.00 -1.13 -19.15
CA GLN A 277 -37.59 -0.79 -18.91
C GLN A 277 -36.71 -1.11 -20.13
N LYS A 278 -36.98 -2.21 -20.84
CA LYS A 278 -36.28 -2.52 -22.09
C LYS A 278 -36.59 -1.47 -23.16
N LEU A 279 -37.87 -1.13 -23.36
CA LEU A 279 -38.28 -0.10 -24.32
C LEU A 279 -37.64 1.25 -23.99
N SER A 280 -37.66 1.62 -22.72
CA SER A 280 -37.05 2.86 -22.21
C SER A 280 -35.59 2.98 -22.62
N ARG A 281 -34.78 1.93 -22.41
CA ARG A 281 -33.35 1.92 -22.78
C ARG A 281 -33.08 2.15 -24.27
N PHE A 282 -33.97 1.70 -25.16
CA PHE A 282 -33.77 1.80 -26.61
C PHE A 282 -34.43 3.03 -27.23
N TYR A 283 -35.63 3.38 -26.78
CA TYR A 283 -36.49 4.36 -27.45
C TYR A 283 -36.56 5.71 -26.75
N ASP A 284 -36.25 5.81 -25.45
CA ASP A 284 -36.39 7.08 -24.71
C ASP A 284 -35.58 8.20 -25.33
N LYS A 285 -34.42 7.89 -25.92
CA LYS A 285 -33.59 8.86 -26.63
C LYS A 285 -34.32 9.52 -27.81
N TYR A 286 -35.26 8.81 -28.45
CA TYR A 286 -36.00 9.26 -29.63
C TYR A 286 -37.42 9.73 -29.30
N THR A 287 -37.95 9.38 -28.13
CA THR A 287 -39.32 9.69 -27.72
C THR A 287 -39.40 10.74 -26.60
N THR A 288 -38.30 11.45 -26.29
CA THR A 288 -38.28 12.53 -25.29
C THR A 288 -39.29 13.62 -25.59
N GLU A 289 -39.31 14.14 -26.82
CA GLU A 289 -40.23 15.22 -27.23
C GLU A 289 -41.70 14.78 -27.11
N ILE A 290 -41.99 13.53 -27.49
CA ILE A 290 -43.32 12.96 -27.38
C ILE A 290 -43.75 12.85 -25.91
N ARG A 291 -42.84 12.39 -25.04
CA ARG A 291 -43.08 12.31 -23.59
C ARG A 291 -43.33 13.69 -22.99
N GLU A 292 -42.48 14.67 -23.28
CA GLU A 292 -42.62 16.05 -22.81
C GLU A 292 -43.94 16.68 -23.28
N ASN A 293 -44.35 16.41 -24.52
CA ASN A 293 -45.65 16.86 -25.04
C ASN A 293 -46.83 16.22 -24.28
N PHE A 294 -46.73 14.94 -23.91
CA PHE A 294 -47.75 14.29 -23.06
C PHE A 294 -47.79 14.90 -21.65
N GLU A 295 -46.64 15.15 -21.05
CA GLU A 295 -46.53 15.79 -19.72
C GLU A 295 -47.02 17.26 -19.75
N ARG A 296 -46.86 17.95 -20.88
CA ARG A 296 -47.35 19.31 -21.13
C ARG A 296 -48.83 19.38 -21.53
N GLY A 297 -49.52 18.23 -21.65
CA GLY A 297 -50.95 18.19 -21.96
C GLY A 297 -51.27 18.27 -23.46
N THR A 298 -50.44 17.70 -24.32
CA THR A 298 -50.64 17.57 -25.79
C THR A 298 -50.80 18.88 -26.55
N ALA A 299 -50.31 19.98 -26.00
CA ALA A 299 -50.22 21.26 -26.71
C ALA A 299 -49.10 21.17 -27.76
N ILE A 300 -49.48 21.16 -29.05
CA ILE A 300 -48.59 21.29 -30.21
C ILE A 300 -47.97 22.69 -30.24
#